data_AF-V4AMC7-F1
#
_entry.id   AF-V4AMC7-F1
#
_cell.length_a   1.000
_cell.length_b   1.000
_cell.length_c   1.000
_cell.angle_alpha   90.00
_cell.angle_beta   90.00
_cell.angle_gamma   90.00
#
_symmetry.space_group_name_H-M   'P 1'
#
loop_
_entity.id
_entity.type
_entity.pdbx_description
1 polymer ?
#
loop_
_entity_poly.entity_id
_entity_poly.type
_entity_poly.pdbx_seq_one_letter_code
_entity_poly.pdbx_strand_id
1 'polypeptide(L)'
;MNVDIVKYTEDNWESFRHEWEPYAKRDTLCLEACLIKYNQAMKEVVFQNISNNLTAPSLSLKGWYYLYHYHKEMVEEEWYETTRMVPKHTEKEKIEKVYSHTHPFIRYFIRQSIKGGRVSANRKSFKTNKMNEICNILMEYLESDTEGIIDLFKEYSANPKDKTEVHAKLKELDYSKLMAFDVNGLYASAMTEGKKETGSKIRFRNGFCSDVLTSVEIQEIVKAGGKILKILDGIVYEENFKTPPYRDYILILKELRNKYKKEGYVVASNCMKLLDNSLYGKSRDRNTSLHLWNEETFRLNYDKHVKKYDKLNETQYIVEINDEEKEFVLPKDSTRLTPTHLGTFILSHSKRIMNNFIHVIDGFYKPEIYYTDTDSLYTSSKNWDKLNKAGLVSENDYCKGKNDYGDGRIIFGLYLAPKVKYNIILTSDGVLKEKKTFKGYSKYKIKVDDYIRLASGHDVTNEFDKPWGKSFTDGIVIPNEKQTKKFRSYLNLVKRKAANIISNLLSNSSLLSDKNVIPCPDAPYLRNRLYLV
;
A
#
# COMPACT_ATOMS: atom_id res chain seq x y z
N MET A 1 -5.72 26.86 15.98
CA MET A 1 -6.88 27.49 15.34
C MET A 1 -6.65 27.42 13.84
N ASN A 2 -7.60 26.89 13.08
CA ASN A 2 -7.52 26.90 11.61
C ASN A 2 -8.06 28.24 11.13
N VAL A 3 -7.37 28.85 10.17
CA VAL A 3 -7.88 30.02 9.46
C VAL A 3 -9.04 29.55 8.57
N ASP A 4 -10.21 30.15 8.73
CA ASP A 4 -11.33 29.93 7.81
C ASP A 4 -11.09 30.74 6.54
N ILE A 5 -10.65 30.06 5.47
CA ILE A 5 -10.30 30.69 4.21
C ILE A 5 -11.54 31.23 3.47
N VAL A 6 -12.74 30.71 3.78
CA VAL A 6 -14.00 31.06 3.09
C VAL A 6 -14.41 32.52 3.36
N LYS A 7 -13.89 33.14 4.42
CA LYS A 7 -14.18 34.54 4.73
C LYS A 7 -13.38 35.55 3.89
N TYR A 8 -12.37 35.10 3.17
CA TYR A 8 -11.53 35.96 2.34
C TYR A 8 -12.10 36.08 0.93
N THR A 9 -12.30 37.32 0.49
CA THR A 9 -12.68 37.69 -0.87
C THR A 9 -11.58 38.52 -1.49
N GLU A 10 -11.62 38.70 -2.81
CA GLU A 10 -10.70 39.57 -3.55
C GLU A 10 -10.68 41.01 -3.01
N ASP A 11 -11.81 41.47 -2.46
CA ASP A 11 -11.95 42.83 -1.93
C ASP A 11 -11.50 43.00 -0.48
N ASN A 12 -11.43 41.91 0.31
CA ASN A 12 -11.22 42.01 1.75
C ASN A 12 -9.94 41.31 2.26
N TRP A 13 -9.25 40.50 1.45
CA TRP A 13 -8.12 39.69 1.93
C TRP A 13 -6.99 40.54 2.53
N GLU A 14 -6.78 41.76 2.03
CA GLU A 14 -5.73 42.65 2.52
C GLU A 14 -6.03 43.21 3.92
N SER A 15 -7.29 43.53 4.23
CA SER A 15 -7.66 44.03 5.57
C SER A 15 -7.48 42.96 6.64
N PHE A 16 -7.62 41.68 6.27
CA PHE A 16 -7.36 40.53 7.13
C PHE A 16 -5.92 40.01 7.06
N ARG A 17 -4.97 40.75 6.47
CA ARG A 17 -3.55 40.35 6.37
C ARG A 17 -2.95 39.91 7.71
N HIS A 18 -3.23 40.66 8.77
CA HIS A 18 -2.78 40.37 10.12
C HIS A 18 -3.19 38.97 10.63
N GLU A 19 -4.26 38.39 10.08
CA GLU A 19 -4.73 37.06 10.45
C GLU A 19 -4.08 35.93 9.64
N TRP A 20 -3.96 36.06 8.31
CA TRP A 20 -3.46 34.97 7.46
C TRP A 20 -1.95 35.02 7.20
N GLU A 21 -1.34 36.21 7.20
CA GLU A 21 0.09 36.38 6.89
C GLU A 21 1.00 35.59 7.84
N PRO A 22 0.76 35.53 9.17
CA PRO A 22 1.56 34.70 10.06
C PRO A 22 1.52 33.20 9.72
N TYR A 23 0.38 32.70 9.22
CA TYR A 23 0.24 31.31 8.79
C TYR A 23 0.97 31.05 7.48
N ALA A 24 0.83 31.94 6.49
CA ALA A 24 1.56 31.84 5.23
C ALA A 24 3.09 31.88 5.43
N LYS A 25 3.57 32.78 6.31
CA LYS A 25 4.98 32.83 6.72
C LYS A 25 5.42 31.52 7.37
N ARG A 26 4.62 31.00 8.31
CA ARG A 26 4.91 29.74 8.98
C ARG A 26 4.97 28.56 8.00
N ASP A 27 4.00 28.43 7.12
CA ASP A 27 3.95 27.34 6.13
C ASP A 27 5.14 27.38 5.18
N THR A 28 5.51 28.59 4.72
CA THR A 28 6.70 28.81 3.88
C THR A 28 7.98 28.42 4.61
N LEU A 29 8.16 28.90 5.85
CA LEU A 29 9.33 28.58 6.69
C LEU A 29 9.41 27.08 7.00
N CYS A 30 8.27 26.43 7.28
CA CYS A 30 8.22 25.00 7.53
C CYS A 30 8.62 24.21 6.27
N LEU A 31 8.12 24.60 5.09
CA LEU A 31 8.50 23.97 3.82
C LEU A 31 9.99 24.17 3.52
N GLU A 32 10.50 25.39 3.68
CA GLU A 32 11.92 25.72 3.46
C GLU A 32 12.82 24.92 4.41
N ALA A 33 12.51 24.90 5.71
CA ALA A 33 13.25 24.13 6.69
C ALA A 33 13.24 22.62 6.38
N CYS A 34 12.12 22.08 5.90
CA CYS A 34 12.06 20.72 5.40
C CYS A 34 12.99 20.55 4.19
N LEU A 35 12.88 21.38 3.15
CA LEU A 35 13.70 21.28 1.94
C LEU A 35 15.20 21.37 2.23
N ILE A 36 15.64 22.26 3.12
CA ILE A 36 17.04 22.38 3.55
C ILE A 36 17.51 21.07 4.21
N LYS A 37 16.75 20.55 5.18
CA LYS A 37 17.08 19.30 5.89
C LYS A 37 17.07 18.10 4.95
N TYR A 38 16.11 18.05 4.03
CA TYR A 38 16.09 17.04 2.97
C TYR A 38 17.36 17.16 2.14
N ASN A 39 17.69 18.33 1.62
CA ASN A 39 18.87 18.54 0.78
C ASN A 39 20.18 18.16 1.48
N GLN A 40 20.35 18.52 2.76
CA GLN A 40 21.51 18.12 3.57
C GLN A 40 21.63 16.60 3.65
N ALA A 41 20.56 15.90 4.02
CA ALA A 41 20.55 14.44 4.06
C ALA A 41 20.85 13.84 2.67
N MET A 42 20.27 14.37 1.59
CA MET A 42 20.52 13.86 0.24
C MET A 42 21.98 14.05 -0.21
N LYS A 43 22.60 15.18 0.13
CA LYS A 43 24.01 15.41 -0.16
C LYS A 43 24.90 14.44 0.61
N GLU A 44 24.63 14.21 1.90
CA GLU A 44 25.39 13.26 2.73
C GLU A 44 25.27 11.82 2.21
N VAL A 45 24.05 11.38 1.87
CA VAL A 45 23.78 9.96 1.60
C VAL A 45 24.05 9.55 0.15
N VAL A 46 23.66 10.40 -0.81
CA VAL A 46 23.74 10.04 -2.25
C VAL A 46 24.59 11.00 -3.06
N PHE A 47 25.17 12.04 -2.45
CA PHE A 47 25.91 13.13 -3.12
C PHE A 47 25.06 13.85 -4.18
N GLN A 48 23.77 14.04 -3.89
CA GLN A 48 22.86 14.75 -4.80
C GLN A 48 22.07 15.83 -4.06
N ASN A 49 21.86 16.94 -4.75
CA ASN A 49 20.94 17.98 -4.31
C ASN A 49 19.51 17.61 -4.72
N ILE A 50 18.53 17.98 -3.90
CA ILE A 50 17.11 17.88 -4.26
C ILE A 50 16.77 18.72 -5.50
N SER A 51 17.47 19.83 -5.76
CA SER A 51 17.30 20.65 -6.96
C SER A 51 17.56 19.89 -8.26
N ASN A 52 18.35 18.81 -8.20
CA ASN A 52 18.66 18.01 -9.37
C ASN A 52 17.54 17.03 -9.73
N ASN A 53 16.49 16.90 -8.90
CA ASN A 53 15.39 15.95 -9.11
C ASN A 53 14.06 16.49 -8.56
N LEU A 54 13.04 16.59 -9.42
CA LEU A 54 11.71 17.11 -9.05
C LEU A 54 10.92 16.23 -8.06
N THR A 55 11.28 14.94 -7.92
CA THR A 55 10.50 13.99 -7.12
C THR A 55 11.38 13.04 -6.33
N ALA A 56 10.94 12.64 -5.14
CA ALA A 56 11.65 11.65 -4.31
C ALA A 56 11.91 10.32 -5.04
N PRO A 57 10.97 9.76 -5.85
CA PRO A 57 11.27 8.57 -6.64
C PRO A 57 12.35 8.77 -7.70
N SER A 58 12.39 9.92 -8.41
CA SER A 58 13.47 10.20 -9.38
C SER A 58 14.83 10.31 -8.68
N LEU A 59 14.85 10.96 -7.53
CA LEU A 59 16.03 11.10 -6.70
C LEU A 59 16.54 9.75 -6.18
N SER A 60 15.63 8.88 -5.73
CA SER A 60 15.95 7.52 -5.29
C SER A 60 16.49 6.66 -6.44
N LEU A 61 15.84 6.71 -7.61
CA LEU A 61 16.30 6.00 -8.83
C LEU A 61 17.69 6.46 -9.24
N LYS A 62 17.94 7.77 -9.26
CA LYS A 62 19.25 8.33 -9.58
C LYS A 62 20.28 7.92 -8.53
N GLY A 63 19.96 8.01 -7.24
CA GLY A 63 20.85 7.58 -6.15
C GLY A 63 21.27 6.12 -6.29
N TRP A 64 20.32 5.22 -6.54
CA TRP A 64 20.60 3.82 -6.83
C TRP A 64 21.42 3.64 -8.10
N TYR A 65 21.03 4.27 -9.22
CA TYR A 65 21.69 4.10 -10.51
C TYR A 65 23.18 4.45 -10.42
N TYR A 66 23.49 5.59 -9.77
CA TYR A 66 24.87 6.03 -9.57
C TYR A 66 25.64 5.08 -8.66
N LEU A 67 25.05 4.63 -7.55
CA LEU A 67 25.71 3.69 -6.65
C LEU A 67 25.98 2.33 -7.32
N TYR A 68 25.04 1.86 -8.15
CA TYR A 68 25.14 0.56 -8.81
C TYR A 68 26.17 0.59 -9.92
N HIS A 69 26.13 1.59 -10.82
CA HIS A 69 26.95 1.64 -12.03
C HIS A 69 28.29 2.36 -11.89
N TYR A 70 28.50 3.21 -10.88
CA TYR A 70 29.70 4.04 -10.78
C TYR A 70 30.42 3.92 -9.43
N HIS A 71 31.75 3.95 -9.45
CA HIS A 71 32.54 4.29 -8.27
C HIS A 71 32.35 5.77 -7.94
N LYS A 72 32.37 6.09 -6.65
CA LYS A 72 32.28 7.46 -6.16
C LYS A 72 33.62 7.87 -5.60
N GLU A 73 34.23 8.87 -6.21
CA GLU A 73 35.47 9.50 -5.73
C GLU A 73 35.20 11.00 -5.58
N MET A 74 35.70 11.59 -4.50
CA MET A 74 35.72 13.05 -4.37
C MET A 74 37.04 13.53 -4.96
N VAL A 75 36.97 14.37 -5.99
CA VAL A 75 38.15 14.96 -6.65
C VAL A 75 38.15 16.47 -6.44
N GLU A 76 39.33 17.04 -6.31
CA GLU A 76 39.51 18.48 -6.32
C GLU A 76 39.29 18.99 -7.75
N GLU A 77 38.38 19.95 -7.90
CA GLU A 77 38.15 20.66 -9.15
C GLU A 77 38.26 22.17 -8.90
N GLU A 78 39.06 22.85 -9.71
CA GLU A 78 39.20 24.30 -9.68
C GLU A 78 37.93 24.96 -10.24
N TRP A 79 37.32 25.84 -9.44
CA TRP A 79 36.17 26.65 -9.82
C TRP A 79 36.48 28.12 -9.54
N TYR A 80 36.77 28.86 -10.61
CA TYR A 80 37.28 30.23 -10.56
C TYR A 80 38.54 30.32 -9.68
N GLU A 81 38.49 31.03 -8.55
CA GLU A 81 39.62 31.21 -7.62
C GLU A 81 39.58 30.25 -6.41
N THR A 82 38.68 29.26 -6.42
CA THR A 82 38.51 28.32 -5.30
C THR A 82 38.57 26.87 -5.75
N THR A 83 39.26 26.03 -4.97
CA THR A 83 39.23 24.57 -5.14
C THR A 83 38.02 24.02 -4.40
N ARG A 84 37.17 23.25 -5.09
CA ARG A 84 36.04 22.56 -4.45
C ARG A 84 36.11 21.07 -4.69
N MET A 85 35.74 20.29 -3.68
CA MET A 85 35.59 18.84 -3.81
C MET A 85 34.32 18.53 -4.57
N VAL A 86 34.44 17.90 -5.74
CA VAL A 86 33.30 17.43 -6.54
C VAL A 86 33.28 15.91 -6.65
N PRO A 87 32.09 15.28 -6.63
CA PRO A 87 31.98 13.86 -6.88
C PRO A 87 32.24 13.54 -8.35
N LYS A 88 33.31 12.79 -8.63
CA LYS A 88 33.59 12.18 -9.93
C LYS A 88 33.04 10.76 -9.96
N HIS A 89 32.44 10.40 -11.10
CA HIS A 89 31.81 9.10 -11.31
C HIS A 89 32.58 8.35 -12.40
N THR A 90 33.26 7.28 -12.01
CA THR A 90 33.92 6.35 -12.94
C THR A 90 33.07 5.09 -13.05
N GLU A 91 32.77 4.66 -14.28
CA GLU A 91 31.91 3.49 -14.52
C GLU A 91 32.62 2.23 -13.99
N LYS A 92 31.88 1.39 -13.26
CA LYS A 92 32.41 0.15 -12.72
C LYS A 92 32.55 -0.86 -13.84
N GLU A 93 33.70 -1.53 -13.90
CA GLU A 93 33.93 -2.60 -14.86
C GLU A 93 33.09 -3.85 -14.54
N LYS A 94 32.59 -4.53 -15.58
CA LYS A 94 31.91 -5.85 -15.50
C LYS A 94 30.61 -5.89 -14.67
N ILE A 95 29.84 -4.80 -14.64
CA ILE A 95 28.51 -4.78 -14.02
C ILE A 95 27.42 -5.17 -15.02
N GLU A 96 26.53 -6.06 -14.57
CA GLU A 96 25.31 -6.44 -15.29
C GLU A 96 24.43 -5.21 -15.49
N LYS A 97 24.19 -4.82 -16.75
CA LYS A 97 23.37 -3.63 -17.03
C LYS A 97 21.89 -3.90 -16.77
N VAL A 98 21.25 -3.02 -16.00
CA VAL A 98 19.85 -3.19 -15.59
C VAL A 98 18.94 -2.24 -16.38
N TYR A 99 18.30 -2.74 -17.45
CA TYR A 99 17.39 -1.96 -18.29
C TYR A 99 16.03 -2.63 -18.51
N SER A 100 15.04 -1.83 -18.91
CA SER A 100 13.77 -2.37 -19.37
C SER A 100 13.86 -2.83 -20.83
N HIS A 101 13.04 -3.81 -21.20
CA HIS A 101 12.93 -4.25 -22.59
C HIS A 101 12.39 -3.11 -23.48
N THR A 102 12.98 -2.93 -24.66
CA THR A 102 12.62 -1.85 -25.60
C THR A 102 11.36 -2.17 -26.43
N HIS A 103 11.03 -3.46 -26.58
CA HIS A 103 9.82 -3.90 -27.27
C HIS A 103 8.53 -3.65 -26.46
N PRO A 104 7.51 -2.93 -27.01
CA PRO A 104 6.24 -2.65 -26.32
C PRO A 104 5.43 -3.89 -25.93
N PHE A 105 5.24 -4.87 -26.80
CA PHE A 105 4.50 -6.11 -26.48
C PHE A 105 5.09 -6.86 -25.29
N ILE A 106 6.42 -7.03 -25.25
CA ILE A 106 7.10 -7.68 -24.11
C ILE A 106 6.86 -6.89 -22.82
N ARG A 107 6.92 -5.55 -22.87
CA ARG A 107 6.59 -4.72 -21.70
C ARG A 107 5.14 -4.86 -21.29
N TYR A 108 4.21 -4.86 -22.24
CA TYR A 108 2.79 -5.05 -21.98
C TYR A 108 2.55 -6.39 -21.27
N PHE A 109 3.17 -7.47 -21.78
CA PHE A 109 3.11 -8.79 -21.17
C PHE A 109 3.64 -8.79 -19.73
N ILE A 110 4.84 -8.23 -19.50
CA ILE A 110 5.41 -8.07 -18.15
C ILE A 110 4.45 -7.28 -17.24
N ARG A 111 3.83 -6.21 -17.74
CA ARG A 111 2.90 -5.38 -16.97
C ARG A 111 1.64 -6.12 -16.55
N GLN A 112 1.14 -7.07 -17.35
CA GLN A 112 -0.01 -7.89 -16.95
C GLN A 112 0.25 -8.66 -15.64
N SER A 113 1.51 -8.99 -15.36
CA SER A 113 1.93 -9.64 -14.10
C SER A 113 2.12 -8.67 -12.91
N ILE A 114 2.05 -7.35 -13.11
CA ILE A 114 2.17 -6.38 -12.03
C ILE A 114 0.89 -6.36 -11.20
N LYS A 115 0.86 -7.15 -10.13
CA LYS A 115 -0.23 -7.13 -9.13
C LYS A 115 0.26 -6.49 -7.83
N GLY A 116 -0.48 -5.51 -7.32
CA GLY A 116 -0.15 -4.79 -6.09
C GLY A 116 -0.21 -5.64 -4.80
N GLY A 117 -0.05 -4.98 -3.65
CA GLY A 117 -0.11 -5.61 -2.33
C GLY A 117 -1.44 -6.33 -2.03
N ARG A 118 -1.37 -7.37 -1.21
CA ARG A 118 -2.55 -8.18 -0.83
C ARG A 118 -3.37 -7.45 0.23
N VAL A 119 -4.62 -7.13 -0.09
CA VAL A 119 -5.58 -6.60 0.89
C VAL A 119 -6.79 -7.51 0.98
N SER A 120 -7.09 -8.00 2.18
CA SER A 120 -8.24 -8.88 2.41
C SER A 120 -8.80 -8.70 3.81
N ALA A 121 -10.12 -8.78 3.93
CA ALA A 121 -10.81 -8.83 5.20
C ALA A 121 -11.62 -10.13 5.21
N ASN A 122 -11.46 -10.95 6.25
CA ASN A 122 -12.20 -12.21 6.36
C ASN A 122 -13.62 -12.01 6.91
N ARG A 123 -14.11 -10.77 7.01
CA ARG A 123 -15.43 -10.39 7.52
C ARG A 123 -15.78 -11.02 8.86
N LYS A 124 -14.77 -11.10 9.73
CA LYS A 124 -14.94 -11.52 11.11
C LYS A 124 -14.94 -10.29 11.98
N SER A 125 -15.74 -10.33 13.04
CA SER A 125 -15.50 -9.50 14.21
C SER A 125 -14.61 -10.25 15.18
N PHE A 126 -13.79 -9.52 15.94
CA PHE A 126 -13.11 -10.03 17.10
C PHE A 126 -13.74 -9.42 18.35
N LYS A 127 -14.03 -10.26 19.34
CA LYS A 127 -14.39 -9.85 20.70
C LYS A 127 -13.54 -10.68 21.64
N THR A 128 -12.96 -10.03 22.65
CA THR A 128 -12.25 -10.76 23.69
C THR A 128 -13.21 -11.63 24.53
N ASN A 129 -12.72 -12.74 25.08
CA ASN A 129 -13.43 -13.58 26.04
C ASN A 129 -13.81 -12.85 27.34
N LYS A 130 -13.11 -11.76 27.68
CA LYS A 130 -13.36 -10.91 28.86
C LYS A 130 -14.20 -9.67 28.54
N MET A 131 -14.98 -9.69 27.46
CA MET A 131 -15.72 -8.50 27.02
C MET A 131 -16.73 -8.03 28.07
N ASN A 132 -17.42 -8.97 28.73
CA ASN A 132 -18.43 -8.64 29.74
C ASN A 132 -17.78 -8.00 30.97
N GLU A 133 -16.64 -8.52 31.44
CA GLU A 133 -15.89 -7.93 32.57
C GLU A 133 -15.42 -6.51 32.25
N ILE A 134 -14.91 -6.28 31.03
CA ILE A 134 -14.54 -4.93 30.57
C ILE A 134 -15.77 -4.01 30.55
N CYS A 135 -16.90 -4.48 30.00
CA CYS A 135 -18.12 -3.68 29.97
C CYS A 135 -18.62 -3.36 31.39
N ASN A 136 -18.56 -4.31 32.32
CA ASN A 136 -18.97 -4.11 33.71
C ASN A 136 -18.11 -3.06 34.42
N ILE A 137 -16.79 -3.09 34.24
CA ILE A 137 -15.88 -2.06 34.79
C ILE A 137 -16.25 -0.67 34.26
N LEU A 138 -16.58 -0.57 32.96
CA LEU A 138 -16.98 0.69 32.36
C LEU A 138 -18.37 1.15 32.84
N MET A 139 -19.34 0.25 32.95
CA MET A 139 -20.68 0.55 33.48
C MET A 139 -20.64 1.01 34.92
N GLU A 140 -19.86 0.35 35.78
CA GLU A 140 -19.64 0.73 37.18
C GLU A 140 -19.07 2.16 37.29
N TYR A 141 -18.06 2.46 36.47
CA TYR A 141 -17.44 3.77 36.44
C TYR A 141 -18.35 4.88 35.91
N LEU A 142 -19.14 4.56 34.89
CA LEU A 142 -20.05 5.50 34.24
C LEU A 142 -21.36 5.70 35.00
N GLU A 143 -21.70 4.77 35.91
CA GLU A 143 -23.03 4.68 36.53
C GLU A 143 -24.13 4.59 35.44
N SER A 144 -23.87 3.79 34.40
CA SER A 144 -24.66 3.73 33.16
C SER A 144 -25.13 2.31 32.89
N ASP A 145 -26.39 2.16 32.49
CA ASP A 145 -27.00 0.89 32.05
C ASP A 145 -26.76 0.62 30.56
N THR A 146 -25.86 1.38 29.92
CA THR A 146 -25.57 1.24 28.49
C THR A 146 -24.93 -0.11 28.19
N GLU A 147 -25.59 -0.91 27.36
CA GLU A 147 -25.03 -2.19 26.93
C GLU A 147 -24.10 -2.03 25.71
N GLY A 148 -23.02 -2.80 25.74
CA GLY A 148 -22.15 -2.98 24.58
C GLY A 148 -20.93 -2.05 24.56
N ILE A 149 -19.78 -2.66 24.23
CA ILE A 149 -18.47 -2.01 24.32
C ILE A 149 -18.33 -0.74 23.49
N ILE A 150 -19.04 -0.62 22.36
CA ILE A 150 -18.88 0.55 21.48
C ILE A 150 -19.49 1.80 22.14
N ASP A 151 -20.71 1.69 22.64
CA ASP A 151 -21.41 2.83 23.22
C ASP A 151 -20.83 3.18 24.59
N LEU A 152 -20.50 2.17 25.41
CA LEU A 152 -19.72 2.37 26.63
C LEU A 152 -18.39 3.07 26.38
N PHE A 153 -17.65 2.68 25.32
CA PHE A 153 -16.38 3.33 25.00
C PHE A 153 -16.57 4.80 24.57
N LYS A 154 -17.63 5.14 23.83
CA LYS A 154 -17.94 6.53 23.46
C LYS A 154 -18.18 7.37 24.72
N GLU A 155 -19.03 6.87 25.61
CA GLU A 155 -19.38 7.54 26.86
C GLU A 155 -18.14 7.70 27.75
N TYR A 156 -17.40 6.61 27.97
CA TYR A 156 -16.13 6.60 28.69
C TYR A 156 -15.11 7.57 28.10
N SER A 157 -15.00 7.67 26.77
CA SER A 157 -14.04 8.58 26.11
C SER A 157 -14.39 10.05 26.33
N ALA A 158 -15.69 10.38 26.29
CA ALA A 158 -16.19 11.75 26.49
C ALA A 158 -16.24 12.16 27.97
N ASN A 159 -16.26 11.19 28.89
CA ASN A 159 -16.37 11.45 30.31
C ASN A 159 -15.10 12.18 30.86
N PRO A 160 -15.26 13.32 31.55
CA PRO A 160 -14.15 14.08 32.13
C PRO A 160 -13.70 13.59 33.52
N LYS A 161 -14.43 12.66 34.15
CA LYS A 161 -14.03 12.05 35.43
C LYS A 161 -12.63 11.43 35.31
N ASP A 162 -11.92 11.32 36.43
CA ASP A 162 -10.61 10.65 36.47
C ASP A 162 -10.75 9.17 36.04
N LYS A 163 -9.79 8.65 35.28
CA LYS A 163 -9.84 7.30 34.69
C LYS A 163 -8.82 6.35 35.33
N THR A 164 -8.08 6.82 36.33
CA THR A 164 -6.96 6.08 36.94
C THR A 164 -7.38 4.75 37.53
N GLU A 165 -8.50 4.69 38.26
CA GLU A 165 -9.02 3.44 38.83
C GLU A 165 -9.43 2.43 37.74
N VAL A 166 -10.12 2.90 36.70
CA VAL A 166 -10.50 2.07 35.55
C VAL A 166 -9.27 1.52 34.85
N HIS A 167 -8.25 2.34 34.63
CA HIS A 167 -6.99 1.90 34.05
C HIS A 167 -6.32 0.80 34.89
N ALA A 168 -6.30 0.94 36.21
CA ALA A 168 -5.76 -0.08 37.11
C ALA A 168 -6.55 -1.40 37.01
N LYS A 169 -7.89 -1.36 37.10
CA LYS A 169 -8.76 -2.54 36.96
C LYS A 169 -8.56 -3.24 35.60
N LEU A 170 -8.51 -2.48 34.51
CA LEU A 170 -8.34 -3.04 33.16
C LEU A 170 -6.95 -3.64 32.92
N LYS A 171 -5.92 -3.11 33.59
CA LYS A 171 -4.53 -3.59 33.48
C LYS A 171 -4.34 -4.99 34.05
N GLU A 172 -5.11 -5.36 35.07
CA GLU A 172 -5.00 -6.67 35.75
C GLU A 172 -5.72 -7.81 35.01
N LEU A 173 -6.52 -7.50 33.99
CA LEU A 173 -7.26 -8.51 33.25
C LEU A 173 -6.33 -9.39 32.40
N ASP A 174 -6.50 -10.71 32.53
CA ASP A 174 -5.99 -11.66 31.53
C ASP A 174 -7.08 -12.01 30.52
N TYR A 175 -6.84 -11.65 29.27
CA TYR A 175 -7.85 -11.68 28.21
C TYR A 175 -7.27 -12.13 26.87
N SER A 176 -8.14 -12.73 26.06
CA SER A 176 -7.84 -13.09 24.69
C SER A 176 -7.65 -11.83 23.85
N LYS A 177 -6.58 -11.79 23.07
CA LYS A 177 -6.14 -10.57 22.39
C LYS A 177 -5.77 -10.84 20.95
N LEU A 178 -6.09 -9.87 20.11
CA LEU A 178 -5.70 -9.87 18.71
C LEU A 178 -4.53 -8.89 18.50
N MET A 179 -3.59 -9.31 17.66
CA MET A 179 -2.36 -8.59 17.33
C MET A 179 -2.42 -8.02 15.93
N ALA A 180 -1.90 -6.81 15.75
CA ALA A 180 -1.71 -6.17 14.45
C ALA A 180 -0.23 -6.26 14.07
N PHE A 181 0.15 -7.32 13.34
CA PHE A 181 1.49 -7.43 12.78
C PHE A 181 1.66 -6.43 11.65
N ASP A 182 2.83 -5.82 11.58
CA ASP A 182 3.28 -5.00 10.46
C ASP A 182 4.73 -5.35 10.12
N VAL A 183 5.00 -5.71 8.86
CA VAL A 183 6.34 -6.10 8.42
C VAL A 183 7.19 -4.87 8.15
N ASN A 184 8.34 -4.81 8.82
CA ASN A 184 9.28 -3.71 8.65
C ASN A 184 9.90 -3.70 7.25
N GLY A 185 9.61 -2.65 6.47
CA GLY A 185 10.26 -2.39 5.19
C GLY A 185 9.98 -3.48 4.16
N LEU A 186 8.71 -3.86 3.95
CA LEU A 186 8.34 -4.99 3.10
C LEU A 186 8.93 -4.93 1.67
N TYR A 187 8.78 -3.81 0.99
CA TYR A 187 9.32 -3.66 -0.37
C TYR A 187 10.85 -3.55 -0.38
N ALA A 188 11.42 -2.88 0.61
CA ALA A 188 12.86 -2.78 0.82
C ALA A 188 13.50 -4.17 1.01
N SER A 189 12.85 -4.99 1.84
CA SER A 189 13.19 -6.37 2.09
C SER A 189 13.22 -7.19 0.80
N ALA A 190 12.15 -7.09 -0.01
CA ALA A 190 12.05 -7.75 -1.31
C ALA A 190 13.13 -7.28 -2.32
N MET A 191 13.60 -6.04 -2.19
CA MET A 191 14.71 -5.49 -2.99
C MET A 191 16.10 -5.98 -2.53
N THR A 192 16.24 -6.34 -1.25
CA THR A 192 17.51 -6.85 -0.67
C THR A 192 17.68 -8.37 -0.72
N GLU A 193 16.57 -9.11 -0.71
CA GLU A 193 16.56 -10.57 -0.66
C GLU A 193 16.33 -11.18 -2.05
N GLY A 194 17.38 -11.32 -2.85
CA GLY A 194 17.39 -12.22 -4.02
C GLY A 194 18.22 -13.47 -3.75
N LYS A 195 18.02 -14.11 -2.59
CA LYS A 195 18.65 -15.40 -2.26
C LYS A 195 17.96 -16.56 -3.00
N LYS A 196 18.73 -17.65 -3.21
CA LYS A 196 18.29 -18.97 -3.69
C LYS A 196 16.88 -19.32 -3.21
N GLU A 197 16.07 -19.80 -4.15
CA GLU A 197 14.70 -20.24 -3.98
C GLU A 197 14.52 -21.12 -2.74
N THR A 198 14.13 -20.49 -1.65
CA THR A 198 13.69 -21.16 -0.43
C THR A 198 12.27 -20.68 -0.17
N GLY A 199 11.35 -21.63 -0.22
CA GLY A 199 9.93 -21.35 -0.47
C GLY A 199 9.13 -20.96 0.76
N SER A 200 8.02 -20.23 0.57
CA SER A 200 6.77 -20.25 1.36
C SER A 200 5.81 -19.09 0.98
N LYS A 201 4.47 -19.34 0.99
CA LYS A 201 3.41 -19.33 -0.08
C LYS A 201 2.28 -18.26 -0.01
N ILE A 202 1.80 -17.73 -1.14
CA ILE A 202 0.79 -16.64 -1.34
C ILE A 202 -0.65 -17.05 -0.98
N ARG A 203 -1.56 -16.09 -0.72
CA ARG A 203 -3.01 -16.37 -0.53
C ARG A 203 -3.69 -16.46 -1.87
N PHE A 204 -4.23 -17.63 -2.17
CA PHE A 204 -4.86 -17.93 -3.45
C PHE A 204 -6.37 -17.80 -3.41
N ARG A 205 -6.93 -17.46 -4.57
CA ARG A 205 -8.37 -17.54 -4.81
C ARG A 205 -8.71 -19.02 -5.05
N ASN A 206 -9.79 -19.52 -4.45
CA ASN A 206 -10.29 -20.86 -4.77
C ASN A 206 -10.96 -20.86 -6.16
N GLY A 207 -10.83 -21.96 -6.90
CA GLY A 207 -11.45 -22.14 -8.22
C GLY A 207 -10.46 -22.10 -9.38
N PHE A 208 -10.96 -21.83 -10.59
CA PHE A 208 -10.13 -21.66 -11.79
C PHE A 208 -9.68 -20.20 -11.94
N CYS A 209 -8.43 -19.99 -12.30
CA CYS A 209 -7.85 -18.67 -12.58
C CYS A 209 -7.04 -18.74 -13.86
N SER A 210 -7.22 -17.77 -14.76
CA SER A 210 -6.30 -17.53 -15.87
C SER A 210 -5.75 -16.12 -15.71
N ASP A 211 -4.43 -16.00 -15.60
CA ASP A 211 -3.75 -14.74 -15.33
C ASP A 211 -2.27 -14.83 -15.76
N VAL A 212 -1.63 -13.68 -15.97
CA VAL A 212 -0.18 -13.60 -16.20
C VAL A 212 0.51 -13.49 -14.85
N LEU A 213 1.35 -14.46 -14.53
CA LEU A 213 1.96 -14.62 -13.21
C LEU A 213 3.48 -14.71 -13.31
N THR A 214 4.17 -14.23 -12.28
CA THR A 214 5.61 -14.47 -12.17
C THR A 214 5.91 -15.91 -11.73
N SER A 215 7.13 -16.39 -12.01
CA SER A 215 7.60 -17.68 -11.47
C SER A 215 7.47 -17.75 -9.95
N VAL A 216 7.72 -16.63 -9.27
CA VAL A 216 7.54 -16.48 -7.82
C VAL A 216 6.09 -16.77 -7.45
N GLU A 217 5.12 -16.16 -8.11
CA GLU A 217 3.70 -16.38 -7.82
C GLU A 217 3.25 -17.80 -8.12
N ILE A 218 3.67 -18.38 -9.25
CA ILE A 218 3.36 -19.76 -9.64
C ILE A 218 3.85 -20.76 -8.60
N GLN A 219 5.12 -20.66 -8.18
CA GLN A 219 5.69 -21.53 -7.15
C GLN A 219 4.85 -21.47 -5.87
N GLU A 220 4.44 -20.27 -5.50
CA GLU A 220 3.66 -20.05 -4.30
C GLU A 220 2.28 -20.71 -4.43
N ILE A 221 1.64 -20.63 -5.61
CA ILE A 221 0.34 -21.28 -5.93
C ILE A 221 0.45 -22.78 -5.73
N VAL A 222 1.42 -23.39 -6.40
CA VAL A 222 1.64 -24.82 -6.37
C VAL A 222 1.89 -25.29 -4.95
N LYS A 223 2.77 -24.60 -4.23
CA LYS A 223 3.05 -24.95 -2.83
C LYS A 223 1.77 -24.96 -2.00
N ALA A 224 0.81 -24.07 -2.23
CA ALA A 224 -0.41 -23.97 -1.41
C ALA A 224 -1.50 -24.96 -1.82
N GLY A 225 -1.16 -25.94 -2.66
CA GLY A 225 -2.06 -26.97 -3.15
C GLY A 225 -2.75 -26.61 -4.46
N GLY A 226 -2.34 -25.52 -5.13
CA GLY A 226 -2.79 -25.21 -6.48
C GLY A 226 -2.19 -26.16 -7.53
N LYS A 227 -2.89 -26.33 -8.64
CA LYS A 227 -2.44 -27.14 -9.78
C LYS A 227 -2.40 -26.28 -11.04
N ILE A 228 -1.30 -26.36 -11.78
CA ILE A 228 -1.18 -25.78 -13.12
C ILE A 228 -1.86 -26.75 -14.10
N LEU A 229 -2.82 -26.25 -14.87
CA LEU A 229 -3.53 -27.02 -15.91
C LEU A 229 -2.93 -26.78 -17.28
N LYS A 230 -2.61 -25.52 -17.60
CA LYS A 230 -2.03 -25.12 -18.88
C LYS A 230 -1.06 -23.96 -18.67
N ILE A 231 -0.09 -23.85 -19.56
CA ILE A 231 0.74 -22.66 -19.75
C ILE A 231 0.54 -22.29 -21.22
N LEU A 232 0.10 -21.05 -21.47
CA LEU A 232 -0.15 -20.57 -22.82
C LEU A 232 1.15 -20.01 -23.43
N ASP A 233 1.68 -18.96 -22.79
CA ASP A 233 2.88 -18.24 -23.22
C ASP A 233 3.71 -17.83 -21.98
N GLY A 234 4.99 -17.51 -22.18
CA GLY A 234 5.86 -17.08 -21.10
C GLY A 234 7.12 -16.35 -21.57
N ILE A 235 7.65 -15.49 -20.69
CA ILE A 235 8.98 -14.89 -20.83
C ILE A 235 9.90 -15.58 -19.84
N VAL A 236 11.03 -16.06 -20.32
CA VAL A 236 12.05 -16.72 -19.50
C VAL A 236 13.27 -15.80 -19.39
N TYR A 237 13.75 -15.61 -18.17
CA TYR A 237 15.04 -15.00 -17.90
C TYR A 237 16.04 -16.15 -17.74
N GLU A 238 17.04 -16.23 -18.62
CA GLU A 238 17.98 -17.36 -18.65
C GLU A 238 18.91 -17.36 -17.42
N GLU A 239 19.25 -16.18 -16.93
CA GLU A 239 20.15 -15.99 -15.80
C GLU A 239 19.52 -15.10 -14.72
N ASN A 240 19.91 -15.36 -13.47
CA ASN A 240 19.60 -14.48 -12.34
C ASN A 240 20.79 -13.55 -12.09
N PHE A 241 20.49 -12.32 -11.64
CA PHE A 241 21.53 -11.43 -11.12
C PHE A 241 22.29 -12.11 -9.98
N LYS A 242 23.63 -12.05 -10.00
CA LYS A 242 24.48 -12.63 -8.94
C LYS A 242 24.16 -12.04 -7.56
N THR A 243 23.90 -10.73 -7.55
CA THR A 243 23.51 -9.97 -6.38
C THR A 243 22.28 -9.14 -6.73
N PRO A 244 21.27 -9.01 -5.84
CA PRO A 244 20.09 -8.22 -6.13
C PRO A 244 20.47 -6.76 -6.43
N PRO A 245 20.05 -6.19 -7.58
CA PRO A 245 20.57 -4.90 -8.02
C PRO A 245 20.37 -3.74 -7.04
N TYR A 246 19.30 -3.79 -6.24
CA TYR A 246 18.97 -2.74 -5.27
C TYR A 246 19.58 -2.94 -3.88
N ARG A 247 20.21 -4.09 -3.62
CA ARG A 247 20.55 -4.54 -2.26
C ARG A 247 21.35 -3.50 -1.48
N ASP A 248 22.49 -3.09 -2.02
CA ASP A 248 23.44 -2.26 -1.27
C ASP A 248 22.87 -0.85 -1.03
N TYR A 249 22.15 -0.30 -2.02
CA TYR A 249 21.46 0.98 -1.88
C TYR A 249 20.46 0.95 -0.72
N ILE A 250 19.62 -0.09 -0.66
CA ILE A 250 18.60 -0.23 0.37
C ILE A 250 19.21 -0.47 1.75
N LEU A 251 20.31 -1.22 1.85
CA LEU A 251 21.02 -1.43 3.12
C LEU A 251 21.61 -0.13 3.66
N ILE A 252 22.24 0.68 2.81
CA ILE A 252 22.78 2.01 3.19
C ILE A 252 21.65 2.91 3.72
N LEU A 253 20.52 3.00 3.00
CA LEU A 253 19.38 3.80 3.45
C LEU A 253 18.83 3.32 4.80
N LYS A 254 18.79 2.00 5.03
CA LYS A 254 18.35 1.40 6.29
C LYS A 254 19.28 1.76 7.46
N GLU A 255 20.58 1.61 7.27
CA GLU A 255 21.59 1.92 8.30
C GLU A 255 21.52 3.39 8.70
N LEU A 256 21.46 4.29 7.72
CA LEU A 256 21.35 5.73 7.96
C LEU A 256 20.03 6.10 8.63
N ARG A 257 18.91 5.49 8.22
CA ARG A 257 17.62 5.67 8.90
C ARG A 257 17.70 5.28 10.37
N ASN A 258 18.36 4.16 10.68
CA ASN A 258 18.51 3.68 12.04
C ASN A 258 19.44 4.58 12.86
N LYS A 259 20.53 5.09 12.27
CA LYS A 259 21.40 6.11 12.88
C LYS A 259 20.59 7.36 13.25
N TYR A 260 19.89 7.95 12.29
CA TYR A 260 19.09 9.17 12.53
C TYR A 260 17.96 8.97 13.53
N LYS A 261 17.35 7.77 13.61
CA LYS A 261 16.38 7.47 14.68
C LYS A 261 17.02 7.50 16.06
N LYS A 262 18.22 6.92 16.21
CA LYS A 262 18.94 6.88 17.49
C LYS A 262 19.37 8.28 17.93
N GLU A 263 19.76 9.13 16.98
CA GLU A 263 20.19 10.51 17.23
C GLU A 263 19.02 11.51 17.34
N GLY A 264 17.77 11.08 17.17
CA GLY A 264 16.59 11.95 17.25
C GLY A 264 16.34 12.83 16.01
N TYR A 265 17.05 12.61 14.91
CA TYR A 265 16.86 13.33 13.64
C TYR A 265 15.66 12.81 12.84
N VAL A 266 14.46 13.16 13.29
CA VAL A 266 13.17 12.67 12.74
C VAL A 266 13.01 12.96 11.25
N VAL A 267 13.38 14.17 10.80
CA VAL A 267 13.25 14.56 9.38
C VAL A 267 14.12 13.68 8.49
N ALA A 268 15.41 13.55 8.80
CA ALA A 268 16.35 12.74 8.03
C ALA A 268 15.94 11.25 8.01
N SER A 269 15.49 10.71 9.14
CA SER A 269 14.92 9.36 9.23
C SER A 269 13.71 9.15 8.31
N ASN A 270 12.82 10.16 8.24
CA ASN A 270 11.69 10.15 7.32
C ASN A 270 12.12 10.28 5.85
N CYS A 271 13.16 11.07 5.55
CA CYS A 271 13.76 11.14 4.21
C CYS A 271 14.22 9.76 3.74
N MET A 272 14.99 9.05 4.57
CA MET A 272 15.48 7.71 4.23
C MET A 272 14.32 6.74 3.99
N LYS A 273 13.29 6.79 4.85
CA LYS A 273 12.06 5.99 4.66
C LYS A 273 11.37 6.31 3.33
N LEU A 274 11.34 7.58 2.91
CA LEU A 274 10.69 7.98 1.66
C LEU A 274 11.49 7.49 0.44
N LEU A 275 12.82 7.62 0.45
CA LEU A 275 13.68 7.14 -0.63
C LEU A 275 13.58 5.62 -0.80
N ASP A 276 13.64 4.91 0.31
CA ASP A 276 13.49 3.46 0.40
C ASP A 276 12.18 2.96 -0.24
N ASN A 277 11.06 3.60 0.12
CA ASN A 277 9.74 3.23 -0.41
C ASN A 277 9.47 3.76 -1.83
N SER A 278 10.18 4.78 -2.30
CA SER A 278 9.89 5.40 -3.60
C SER A 278 10.57 4.72 -4.77
N LEU A 279 11.67 3.99 -4.53
CA LEU A 279 12.47 3.34 -5.57
C LEU A 279 11.64 2.35 -6.40
N TYR A 280 10.94 1.42 -5.75
CA TYR A 280 10.14 0.39 -6.44
C TYR A 280 9.02 1.01 -7.30
N GLY A 281 8.50 2.18 -6.90
CA GLY A 281 7.42 2.87 -7.61
C GLY A 281 7.85 3.35 -9.00
N LYS A 282 9.12 3.76 -9.17
CA LYS A 282 9.66 4.16 -10.48
C LYS A 282 9.89 2.98 -11.41
N SER A 283 10.10 1.78 -10.87
CA SER A 283 10.13 0.54 -11.64
C SER A 283 8.73 0.09 -12.11
N ARG A 284 7.67 0.90 -11.93
CA ARG A 284 6.28 0.62 -12.35
C ARG A 284 5.71 1.72 -13.25
N ASP A 285 6.53 2.19 -14.19
CA ASP A 285 6.18 3.34 -15.01
C ASP A 285 4.85 3.14 -15.76
N ARG A 286 3.99 4.16 -15.71
CA ARG A 286 2.68 4.16 -16.39
C ARG A 286 2.92 4.69 -17.81
N ASN A 287 2.43 3.98 -18.84
CA ASN A 287 2.42 4.50 -20.21
C ASN A 287 1.17 5.34 -20.42
N THR A 288 1.00 6.35 -19.56
CA THR A 288 -0.07 7.33 -19.72
C THR A 288 0.57 8.69 -19.88
N SER A 289 0.34 9.30 -21.02
CA SER A 289 0.69 10.69 -21.29
C SER A 289 -0.49 11.58 -20.93
N LEU A 290 -0.18 12.77 -20.43
CA LEU A 290 -1.15 13.83 -20.16
C LEU A 290 -0.93 14.91 -21.20
N HIS A 291 -1.94 15.16 -22.02
CA HIS A 291 -1.91 16.16 -23.06
C HIS A 291 -2.85 17.30 -22.75
N LEU A 292 -2.41 18.52 -23.08
CA LEU A 292 -3.27 19.69 -23.16
C LEU A 292 -3.70 19.85 -24.61
N TRP A 293 -4.96 19.55 -24.93
CA TRP A 293 -5.48 19.62 -26.29
C TRP A 293 -6.61 20.63 -26.38
N ASN A 294 -6.66 21.39 -27.48
CA ASN A 294 -7.84 22.17 -27.80
C ASN A 294 -8.97 21.25 -28.32
N GLU A 295 -10.20 21.77 -28.42
CA GLU A 295 -11.36 20.97 -28.85
C GLU A 295 -11.16 20.30 -30.21
N GLU A 296 -10.56 21.00 -31.17
CA GLU A 296 -10.28 20.49 -32.51
C GLU A 296 -9.26 19.35 -32.48
N THR A 297 -8.14 19.53 -31.79
CA THR A 297 -7.09 18.51 -31.61
C THR A 297 -7.64 17.29 -30.88
N PHE A 298 -8.48 17.50 -29.86
CA PHE A 298 -9.11 16.40 -29.13
C PHE A 298 -10.05 15.61 -30.02
N ARG A 299 -10.93 16.26 -30.79
CA ARG A 299 -11.83 15.58 -31.74
C ARG A 299 -11.07 14.78 -32.80
N LEU A 300 -9.98 15.34 -33.34
CA LEU A 300 -9.17 14.68 -34.36
C LEU A 300 -8.37 13.48 -33.84
N ASN A 301 -7.99 13.48 -32.56
CA ASN A 301 -7.15 12.44 -31.95
C ASN A 301 -7.91 11.57 -30.94
N TYR A 302 -9.24 11.69 -30.84
CA TYR A 302 -10.03 10.88 -29.92
C TYR A 302 -10.17 9.45 -30.45
N ASP A 303 -9.64 8.51 -29.68
CA ASP A 303 -9.71 7.09 -29.99
C ASP A 303 -9.86 6.25 -28.71
N LYS A 304 -9.84 4.92 -28.86
CA LYS A 304 -9.94 3.95 -27.76
C LYS A 304 -8.78 4.05 -26.75
N HIS A 305 -7.72 4.79 -27.05
CA HIS A 305 -6.56 4.97 -26.17
C HIS A 305 -6.76 6.11 -25.19
N VAL A 306 -7.70 7.04 -25.46
CA VAL A 306 -8.10 8.06 -24.49
C VAL A 306 -8.75 7.38 -23.29
N LYS A 307 -8.06 7.46 -22.16
CA LYS A 307 -8.49 6.82 -20.91
C LYS A 307 -9.37 7.73 -20.07
N LYS A 308 -9.02 9.02 -20.03
CA LYS A 308 -9.73 10.05 -19.29
C LYS A 308 -9.53 11.39 -19.98
N TYR A 309 -10.53 12.26 -19.92
CA TYR A 309 -10.35 13.66 -20.28
C TYR A 309 -11.16 14.54 -19.34
N ASP A 310 -10.63 15.72 -19.02
CA ASP A 310 -11.30 16.75 -18.22
C ASP A 310 -11.26 18.05 -19.03
N LYS A 311 -12.43 18.67 -19.25
CA LYS A 311 -12.52 19.99 -19.91
C LYS A 311 -11.96 21.05 -18.96
N LEU A 312 -10.99 21.84 -19.44
CA LEU A 312 -10.31 22.85 -18.64
C LEU A 312 -10.99 24.21 -18.70
N ASN A 313 -11.39 24.60 -19.90
CA ASN A 313 -12.08 25.84 -20.22
C ASN A 313 -12.88 25.61 -21.51
N GLU A 314 -13.47 26.66 -22.08
CA GLU A 314 -14.29 26.55 -23.28
C GLU A 314 -13.57 25.88 -24.46
N THR A 315 -12.25 26.02 -24.55
CA THR A 315 -11.46 25.65 -25.73
C THR A 315 -10.46 24.51 -25.50
N GLN A 316 -10.16 24.11 -24.26
CA GLN A 316 -9.08 23.17 -23.92
C GLN A 316 -9.51 22.02 -23.01
N TYR A 317 -8.79 20.91 -23.11
CA TYR A 317 -9.00 19.65 -22.41
C TYR A 317 -7.65 19.10 -21.91
N ILE A 318 -7.61 18.58 -20.68
CA ILE A 318 -6.56 17.65 -20.24
C ILE A 318 -6.99 16.26 -20.66
N VAL A 319 -6.16 15.57 -21.43
CA VAL A 319 -6.45 14.23 -21.96
C VAL A 319 -5.36 13.26 -21.49
N GLU A 320 -5.76 12.23 -20.75
CA GLU A 320 -4.90 11.09 -20.37
C GLU A 320 -5.03 10.01 -21.45
N ILE A 321 -3.94 9.69 -22.13
CA ILE A 321 -3.90 8.70 -23.22
C ILE A 321 -3.03 7.52 -22.80
N ASN A 322 -3.45 6.30 -23.09
CA ASN A 322 -2.59 5.13 -23.00
C ASN A 322 -1.67 5.07 -24.22
N ASP A 323 -0.36 5.20 -24.04
CA ASP A 323 0.61 5.25 -25.15
C ASP A 323 0.83 3.90 -25.87
N GLU A 324 0.04 2.85 -25.60
CA GLU A 324 0.41 1.46 -25.92
C GLU A 324 -0.21 0.85 -27.19
N GLU A 325 -0.97 1.61 -27.97
CA GLU A 325 -1.59 1.08 -29.21
C GLU A 325 -1.29 1.88 -30.47
N LYS A 326 -0.42 2.90 -30.42
CA LYS A 326 0.08 3.48 -31.66
C LYS A 326 1.08 2.51 -32.28
N GLU A 327 0.95 2.28 -33.59
CA GLU A 327 1.87 1.47 -34.40
C GLU A 327 3.32 1.70 -33.97
N PHE A 328 4.03 0.60 -33.73
CA PHE A 328 5.38 0.64 -33.22
C PHE A 328 6.32 1.32 -34.22
N VAL A 329 6.69 2.57 -33.95
CA VAL A 329 7.85 3.21 -34.56
C VAL A 329 9.04 2.93 -33.65
N LEU A 330 10.03 2.15 -34.14
CA LEU A 330 11.31 1.96 -33.45
C LEU A 330 11.92 3.34 -33.13
N PRO A 331 12.05 3.73 -31.86
CA PRO A 331 12.91 4.85 -31.54
C PRO A 331 14.35 4.40 -31.79
N LYS A 332 15.10 5.14 -32.61
CA LYS A 332 16.56 5.01 -32.64
C LYS A 332 17.06 5.30 -31.22
N ASP A 333 17.66 4.29 -30.57
CA ASP A 333 18.43 4.39 -29.33
C ASP A 333 17.70 4.79 -28.03
N SER A 334 16.43 4.42 -27.82
CA SER A 334 15.80 4.65 -26.51
C SER A 334 16.08 3.51 -25.52
N THR A 335 17.12 3.64 -24.68
CA THR A 335 17.25 2.82 -23.47
C THR A 335 16.34 3.40 -22.38
N ARG A 336 15.37 2.61 -21.90
CA ARG A 336 14.48 3.06 -20.80
C ARG A 336 15.05 2.60 -19.47
N LEU A 337 15.48 3.58 -18.67
CA LEU A 337 16.16 3.42 -17.38
C LEU A 337 15.26 2.91 -16.24
N THR A 338 13.98 2.62 -16.49
CA THR A 338 13.01 2.13 -15.50
C THR A 338 12.72 0.62 -15.69
N PRO A 339 13.45 -0.28 -14.99
CA PRO A 339 13.34 -1.72 -15.21
C PRO A 339 12.01 -2.29 -14.70
N THR A 340 11.02 -2.39 -15.60
CA THR A 340 9.64 -2.77 -15.23
C THR A 340 9.52 -4.20 -14.70
N HIS A 341 10.37 -5.10 -15.20
CA HIS A 341 10.44 -6.49 -14.75
C HIS A 341 10.84 -6.57 -13.27
N LEU A 342 11.83 -5.79 -12.82
CA LEU A 342 12.22 -5.75 -11.41
C LEU A 342 11.09 -5.29 -10.51
N GLY A 343 10.30 -4.28 -10.93
CA GLY A 343 9.13 -3.83 -10.18
C GLY A 343 8.11 -4.96 -9.95
N THR A 344 7.96 -5.86 -10.93
CA THR A 344 7.08 -7.02 -10.85
C THR A 344 7.59 -8.07 -9.85
N PHE A 345 8.88 -8.39 -9.91
CA PHE A 345 9.49 -9.35 -8.99
C PHE A 345 9.53 -8.81 -7.56
N ILE A 346 9.82 -7.52 -7.35
CA ILE A 346 9.73 -6.89 -6.01
C ILE A 346 8.35 -7.09 -5.40
N LEU A 347 7.27 -6.86 -6.16
CA LEU A 347 5.91 -7.07 -5.68
C LEU A 347 5.65 -8.56 -5.38
N SER A 348 6.15 -9.46 -6.20
CA SER A 348 5.96 -10.90 -6.00
C SER A 348 6.71 -11.40 -4.75
N HIS A 349 7.97 -10.99 -4.57
CA HIS A 349 8.77 -11.27 -3.38
C HIS A 349 8.19 -10.62 -2.12
N SER A 350 7.62 -9.41 -2.22
CA SER A 350 6.93 -8.77 -1.08
C SER A 350 5.75 -9.62 -0.58
N LYS A 351 4.99 -10.23 -1.49
CA LYS A 351 3.92 -11.16 -1.11
C LYS A 351 4.51 -12.41 -0.46
N ARG A 352 5.57 -12.99 -1.04
CA ARG A 352 6.31 -14.13 -0.47
C ARG A 352 6.76 -13.88 0.97
N ILE A 353 7.25 -12.69 1.30
CA ILE A 353 7.61 -12.36 2.68
C ILE A 353 6.40 -12.45 3.61
N MET A 354 5.28 -11.82 3.23
CA MET A 354 4.03 -11.87 4.02
C MET A 354 3.46 -13.27 4.20
N ASN A 355 3.86 -14.20 3.36
CA ASN A 355 3.38 -15.55 3.39
C ASN A 355 4.11 -16.43 4.38
N ASN A 356 5.39 -16.17 4.60
CA ASN A 356 6.16 -16.83 5.65
C ASN A 356 5.41 -16.73 6.98
N PHE A 357 4.83 -15.57 7.28
CA PHE A 357 3.95 -15.37 8.44
C PHE A 357 2.71 -16.25 8.39
N ILE A 358 2.00 -16.29 7.26
CA ILE A 358 0.77 -17.08 7.13
C ILE A 358 1.06 -18.59 7.23
N HIS A 359 2.21 -19.07 6.76
CA HIS A 359 2.58 -20.47 6.88
C HIS A 359 2.79 -20.92 8.30
N VAL A 360 3.57 -20.16 9.06
CA VAL A 360 3.88 -20.49 10.46
C VAL A 360 2.59 -20.63 11.29
N ILE A 361 1.55 -19.88 10.93
CA ILE A 361 0.24 -19.91 11.62
C ILE A 361 -0.79 -20.78 10.91
N ASP A 362 -0.42 -21.47 9.83
CA ASP A 362 -1.30 -22.32 9.02
C ASP A 362 -2.54 -21.58 8.46
N GLY A 363 -2.43 -20.26 8.26
CA GLY A 363 -3.56 -19.37 8.00
C GLY A 363 -4.17 -19.47 6.59
N PHE A 364 -3.60 -20.29 5.70
CA PHE A 364 -4.24 -20.66 4.44
C PHE A 364 -5.34 -21.69 4.62
N TYR A 365 -5.18 -22.57 5.61
CA TYR A 365 -6.07 -23.69 5.85
C TYR A 365 -6.94 -23.46 7.08
N LYS A 366 -6.46 -22.64 8.03
CA LYS A 366 -7.20 -22.25 9.23
C LYS A 366 -7.73 -20.82 9.13
N PRO A 367 -8.98 -20.58 9.56
CA PRO A 367 -9.58 -19.25 9.44
C PRO A 367 -9.19 -18.35 10.64
N GLU A 368 -7.90 -18.31 10.98
CA GLU A 368 -7.34 -17.59 12.15
C GLU A 368 -6.82 -16.18 11.83
N ILE A 369 -6.88 -15.80 10.55
CA ILE A 369 -6.56 -14.46 10.08
C ILE A 369 -7.86 -13.64 10.04
N TYR A 370 -7.83 -12.44 10.59
CA TYR A 370 -8.99 -11.55 10.59
C TYR A 370 -8.91 -10.53 9.45
N TYR A 371 -7.71 -9.98 9.22
CA TYR A 371 -7.47 -8.93 8.25
C TYR A 371 -6.02 -8.95 7.74
N THR A 372 -5.80 -8.55 6.49
CA THR A 372 -4.48 -8.32 5.90
C THR A 372 -4.51 -7.07 5.03
N ASP A 373 -3.47 -6.24 5.07
CA ASP A 373 -3.28 -5.12 4.12
C ASP A 373 -1.81 -4.94 3.82
N THR A 374 -1.40 -5.38 2.64
CA THR A 374 -0.05 -5.22 2.08
C THR A 374 1.04 -5.83 2.96
N ASP A 375 1.45 -5.13 4.01
CA ASP A 375 2.48 -5.43 5.01
C ASP A 375 1.92 -5.82 6.38
N SER A 376 0.60 -5.69 6.60
CA SER A 376 -0.01 -6.00 7.88
C SER A 376 -0.81 -7.31 7.91
N LEU A 377 -0.80 -8.01 9.06
CA LEU A 377 -1.52 -9.26 9.34
C LEU A 377 -2.18 -9.21 10.73
N TYR A 378 -3.48 -9.49 10.81
CA TYR A 378 -4.24 -9.44 12.07
C TYR A 378 -4.61 -10.86 12.50
N THR A 379 -4.06 -11.31 13.63
CA THR A 379 -4.25 -12.68 14.15
C THR A 379 -4.13 -12.73 15.67
N SER A 380 -4.43 -13.88 16.29
CA SER A 380 -4.45 -14.04 17.75
C SER A 380 -3.06 -13.94 18.37
N SER A 381 -3.00 -13.65 19.68
CA SER A 381 -1.74 -13.68 20.44
C SER A 381 -1.06 -15.06 20.43
N LYS A 382 -1.83 -16.16 20.42
CA LYS A 382 -1.26 -17.52 20.30
C LYS A 382 -0.43 -17.68 19.02
N ASN A 383 -0.89 -17.08 17.93
CA ASN A 383 -0.16 -17.07 16.67
C ASN A 383 1.03 -16.12 16.70
N TRP A 384 0.98 -15.07 17.51
CA TRP A 384 2.16 -14.25 17.79
C TRP A 384 3.29 -15.03 18.44
N ASP A 385 2.99 -15.86 19.42
CA ASP A 385 4.02 -16.67 20.07
C ASP A 385 4.66 -17.66 19.10
N LYS A 386 3.88 -18.25 18.18
CA LYS A 386 4.41 -19.10 17.09
C LYS A 386 5.34 -18.31 16.16
N LEU A 387 4.94 -17.11 15.74
CA LEU A 387 5.73 -16.25 14.87
C LEU A 387 7.04 -15.80 15.53
N ASN A 388 6.98 -15.48 16.83
CA ASN A 388 8.15 -15.12 17.61
C ASN A 388 9.12 -16.31 17.74
N LYS A 389 8.61 -17.51 18.06
CA LYS A 389 9.41 -18.75 18.10
C LYS A 389 10.05 -19.09 16.76
N ALA A 390 9.39 -18.76 15.65
CA ALA A 390 9.93 -18.92 14.30
C ALA A 390 10.94 -17.82 13.90
N GLY A 391 11.25 -16.87 14.78
CA GLY A 391 12.21 -15.78 14.51
C GLY A 391 11.68 -14.70 13.56
N LEU A 392 10.35 -14.64 13.33
CA LEU A 392 9.71 -13.71 12.41
C LEU A 392 9.27 -12.38 13.06
N VAL A 393 9.60 -12.16 14.34
CA VAL A 393 9.21 -10.95 15.09
C VAL A 393 10.45 -10.15 15.47
N SER A 394 10.44 -8.85 15.21
CA SER A 394 11.49 -7.89 15.62
C SER A 394 11.01 -6.46 15.35
N GLU A 395 11.39 -5.54 16.24
CA GLU A 395 11.07 -4.12 16.10
C GLU A 395 11.83 -3.42 14.97
N ASN A 396 13.04 -3.89 14.64
CA ASN A 396 13.97 -3.16 13.77
C ASN A 396 14.44 -3.94 12.53
N ASP A 397 14.34 -5.26 12.55
CA ASP A 397 14.84 -6.07 11.43
C ASP A 397 13.88 -6.03 10.24
N TYR A 398 14.45 -6.06 9.04
CA TYR A 398 13.69 -6.24 7.81
C TYR A 398 13.13 -7.66 7.74
N CYS A 399 12.07 -7.85 6.96
CA CYS A 399 11.33 -9.12 6.83
C CYS A 399 10.63 -9.61 8.10
N LYS A 400 10.82 -8.95 9.24
CA LYS A 400 10.20 -9.33 10.52
C LYS A 400 9.03 -8.40 10.85
N GLY A 401 8.05 -8.97 11.54
CA GLY A 401 6.86 -8.28 11.99
C GLY A 401 7.06 -7.62 13.34
N LYS A 402 6.45 -6.46 13.53
CA LYS A 402 6.27 -5.81 14.84
C LYS A 402 4.79 -5.58 15.13
N ASN A 403 4.45 -5.16 16.35
CA ASN A 403 3.08 -4.77 16.65
C ASN A 403 2.88 -3.31 16.25
N ASP A 404 2.01 -3.05 15.27
CA ASP A 404 1.71 -1.70 14.77
C ASP A 404 1.12 -0.79 15.86
N TYR A 405 0.54 -1.41 16.90
CA TYR A 405 -0.07 -0.72 18.04
C TYR A 405 0.82 -0.67 19.28
N GLY A 406 2.12 -0.97 19.14
CA GLY A 406 3.09 -0.91 20.23
C GLY A 406 2.81 -1.97 21.30
N ASP A 407 2.58 -1.54 22.53
CA ASP A 407 2.12 -2.37 23.65
C ASP A 407 0.61 -2.72 23.55
N GLY A 408 -0.14 -1.95 22.77
CA GLY A 408 -1.58 -2.07 22.59
C GLY A 408 -2.03 -3.40 21.97
N ARG A 409 -3.07 -3.98 22.56
CA ARG A 409 -3.72 -5.23 22.13
C ARG A 409 -5.16 -4.95 21.72
N ILE A 410 -5.62 -5.54 20.62
CA ILE A 410 -7.00 -5.34 20.16
C ILE A 410 -7.92 -6.22 21.01
N ILE A 411 -8.92 -5.60 21.65
CA ILE A 411 -9.96 -6.28 22.45
C ILE A 411 -11.29 -6.39 21.69
N PHE A 412 -11.52 -5.49 20.74
CA PHE A 412 -12.67 -5.48 19.85
C PHE A 412 -12.23 -5.06 18.45
N GLY A 413 -12.67 -5.78 17.42
CA GLY A 413 -12.33 -5.48 16.04
C GLY A 413 -13.47 -5.79 15.08
N LEU A 414 -13.73 -4.90 14.12
CA LEU A 414 -14.63 -5.09 12.99
C LEU A 414 -13.84 -4.99 11.69
N TYR A 415 -13.84 -6.04 10.87
CA TYR A 415 -13.09 -6.11 9.62
C TYR A 415 -14.03 -6.31 8.43
N LEU A 416 -14.70 -5.25 8.00
CA LEU A 416 -15.86 -5.33 7.11
C LEU A 416 -15.46 -5.49 5.63
N ALA A 417 -14.43 -4.78 5.20
CA ALA A 417 -13.94 -4.80 3.82
C ALA A 417 -12.46 -4.42 3.74
N PRO A 418 -11.79 -4.63 2.58
CA PRO A 418 -10.45 -4.11 2.35
C PRO A 418 -10.36 -2.61 2.69
N LYS A 419 -9.51 -2.27 3.66
CA LYS A 419 -9.30 -0.90 4.17
C LYS A 419 -10.55 -0.26 4.80
N VAL A 420 -11.47 -1.07 5.31
CA VAL A 420 -12.61 -0.66 6.15
C VAL A 420 -12.58 -1.51 7.42
N LYS A 421 -12.00 -0.94 8.47
CA LYS A 421 -11.83 -1.61 9.77
C LYS A 421 -11.98 -0.65 10.95
N TYR A 422 -12.44 -1.18 12.07
CA TYR A 422 -12.57 -0.48 13.35
C TYR A 422 -12.00 -1.35 14.46
N ASN A 423 -11.14 -0.80 15.31
CA ASN A 423 -10.54 -1.50 16.44
C ASN A 423 -10.66 -0.67 17.72
N ILE A 424 -10.94 -1.33 18.84
CA ILE A 424 -10.70 -0.83 20.19
C ILE A 424 -9.50 -1.59 20.76
N ILE A 425 -8.54 -0.83 21.26
CA ILE A 425 -7.24 -1.29 21.70
C ILE A 425 -7.12 -1.00 23.19
N LEU A 426 -6.63 -1.96 23.96
CA LEU A 426 -6.25 -1.80 25.35
C LEU A 426 -4.72 -1.80 25.45
N THR A 427 -4.14 -0.75 26.03
CA THR A 427 -2.69 -0.65 26.26
C THR A 427 -2.26 -1.41 27.53
N SER A 428 -0.95 -1.61 27.73
CA SER A 428 -0.44 -2.25 28.95
C SER A 428 -0.71 -1.42 30.21
N ASP A 429 -0.96 -0.13 30.06
CA ASP A 429 -1.34 0.78 31.14
C ASP A 429 -2.85 0.84 31.39
N GLY A 430 -3.63 -0.04 30.77
CA GLY A 430 -5.08 -0.10 30.96
C GLY A 430 -5.87 0.97 30.21
N VAL A 431 -5.23 1.71 29.28
CA VAL A 431 -5.88 2.80 28.53
C VAL A 431 -6.57 2.24 27.29
N LEU A 432 -7.85 2.58 27.10
CA LEU A 432 -8.61 2.25 25.90
C LEU A 432 -8.38 3.29 24.79
N LYS A 433 -8.09 2.83 23.57
CA LYS A 433 -7.87 3.66 22.38
C LYS A 433 -8.64 3.14 21.19
N GLU A 434 -9.16 4.05 20.37
CA GLU A 434 -9.78 3.68 19.09
C GLU A 434 -8.84 3.82 17.90
N LYS A 435 -8.97 2.90 16.93
CA LYS A 435 -8.35 3.02 15.61
C LYS A 435 -9.38 2.72 14.53
N LYS A 436 -9.64 3.73 13.69
CA LYS A 436 -10.60 3.65 12.59
C LYS A 436 -9.87 3.76 11.25
N THR A 437 -10.27 2.97 10.27
CA THR A 437 -9.83 3.09 8.88
C THR A 437 -11.02 2.90 7.97
N PHE A 438 -11.25 3.86 7.08
CA PHE A 438 -12.33 3.79 6.09
C PHE A 438 -11.83 4.41 4.78
N LYS A 439 -11.36 3.58 3.85
CA LYS A 439 -10.84 4.06 2.57
C LYS A 439 -11.92 4.77 1.76
N GLY A 440 -11.58 5.97 1.29
CA GLY A 440 -12.49 6.78 0.47
C GLY A 440 -13.55 7.53 1.28
N TYR A 441 -13.39 7.57 2.60
CA TYR A 441 -14.15 8.38 3.55
C TYR A 441 -13.20 9.35 4.24
N SER A 442 -13.63 10.58 4.48
CA SER A 442 -12.79 11.56 5.18
C SER A 442 -12.70 11.23 6.68
N LYS A 443 -11.49 11.27 7.25
CA LYS A 443 -11.24 10.91 8.66
C LYS A 443 -12.14 11.64 9.66
N TYR A 444 -12.44 12.91 9.41
CA TYR A 444 -13.22 13.74 10.33
C TYR A 444 -14.74 13.47 10.27
N LYS A 445 -15.25 12.80 9.23
CA LYS A 445 -16.69 12.46 9.10
C LYS A 445 -17.01 11.01 9.50
N ILE A 446 -16.01 10.17 9.76
CA ILE A 446 -16.22 8.75 10.06
C ILE A 446 -16.81 8.59 11.47
N LYS A 447 -18.04 8.08 11.56
CA LYS A 447 -18.64 7.67 12.84
C LYS A 447 -18.48 6.17 13.03
N VAL A 448 -18.42 5.73 14.29
CA VAL A 448 -18.41 4.28 14.57
C VAL A 448 -19.74 3.63 14.17
N ASP A 449 -20.84 4.38 14.23
CA ASP A 449 -22.17 3.95 13.79
C ASP A 449 -22.20 3.57 12.30
N ASP A 450 -21.37 4.20 11.48
CA ASP A 450 -21.22 3.83 10.06
C ASP A 450 -20.71 2.38 9.94
N TYR A 451 -19.78 1.95 10.80
CA TYR A 451 -19.30 0.57 10.81
C TYR A 451 -20.36 -0.39 11.34
N ILE A 452 -21.12 0.00 12.37
CA ILE A 452 -22.20 -0.83 12.92
C ILE A 452 -23.28 -1.03 11.86
N ARG A 453 -23.74 0.04 11.19
CA ARG A 453 -24.74 -0.04 10.11
C ARG A 453 -24.29 -0.98 9.01
N LEU A 454 -23.04 -0.85 8.55
CA LEU A 454 -22.47 -1.76 7.55
C LEU A 454 -22.39 -3.21 8.04
N ALA A 455 -22.00 -3.43 9.30
CA ALA A 455 -21.94 -4.76 9.90
C ALA A 455 -23.33 -5.39 10.01
N SER A 456 -24.36 -4.59 10.28
CA SER A 456 -25.77 -5.00 10.33
C SER A 456 -26.42 -5.10 8.95
N GLY A 457 -25.65 -5.05 7.85
CA GLY A 457 -26.18 -5.23 6.50
C GLY A 457 -26.84 -3.99 5.89
N HIS A 458 -26.73 -2.82 6.52
CA HIS A 458 -27.32 -1.58 6.01
C HIS A 458 -26.29 -0.74 5.26
N ASP A 459 -26.73 -0.12 4.18
CA ASP A 459 -25.90 0.82 3.41
C ASP A 459 -25.61 2.09 4.23
N VAL A 460 -24.42 2.65 4.03
CA VAL A 460 -24.05 3.96 4.60
C VAL A 460 -23.92 4.96 3.48
N THR A 461 -24.67 6.04 3.59
CA THR A 461 -24.63 7.16 2.66
C THR A 461 -24.13 8.38 3.40
N ASN A 462 -23.22 9.13 2.81
CA ASN A 462 -22.80 10.40 3.38
C ASN A 462 -22.57 11.45 2.29
N GLU A 463 -22.75 12.70 2.68
CA GLU A 463 -22.52 13.87 1.87
C GLU A 463 -21.13 14.45 2.14
N PHE A 464 -20.36 14.59 1.08
CA PHE A 464 -19.04 15.17 1.10
C PHE A 464 -19.07 16.47 0.32
N ASP A 465 -18.33 17.45 0.81
CA ASP A 465 -18.01 18.61 -0.01
C ASP A 465 -17.24 18.07 -1.21
N LYS A 466 -17.64 18.49 -2.41
CA LYS A 466 -16.89 18.11 -3.61
C LYS A 466 -15.44 18.61 -3.40
N PRO A 467 -14.42 17.83 -3.80
CA PRO A 467 -13.05 18.29 -3.70
C PRO A 467 -12.92 19.59 -4.49
N TRP A 468 -12.09 20.51 -4.01
CA TRP A 468 -11.79 21.74 -4.72
C TRP A 468 -11.35 21.41 -6.14
N GLY A 469 -12.04 22.00 -7.11
CA GLY A 469 -11.62 21.96 -8.49
C GLY A 469 -10.44 22.92 -8.63
N LYS A 470 -9.41 22.50 -9.37
CA LYS A 470 -8.49 23.48 -9.94
C LYS A 470 -9.00 23.77 -11.34
N SER A 471 -9.47 24.98 -11.60
CA SER A 471 -9.68 25.47 -12.96
C SER A 471 -8.53 26.43 -13.28
N PHE A 472 -8.09 26.44 -14.54
CA PHE A 472 -7.05 27.36 -14.96
C PHE A 472 -7.57 28.80 -15.15
N THR A 473 -8.89 28.97 -15.25
CA THR A 473 -9.59 30.26 -15.43
C THR A 473 -9.90 30.95 -14.12
N ASP A 474 -10.29 30.20 -13.09
CA ASP A 474 -10.81 30.72 -11.81
C ASP A 474 -9.92 30.32 -10.62
N GLY A 475 -8.78 29.67 -10.91
CA GLY A 475 -7.87 29.15 -9.90
C GLY A 475 -8.49 28.00 -9.11
N ILE A 476 -8.69 28.21 -7.80
CA ILE A 476 -9.30 27.20 -6.92
C ILE A 476 -10.81 27.40 -6.94
N VAL A 477 -11.53 26.53 -7.65
CA VAL A 477 -12.99 26.47 -7.65
C VAL A 477 -13.44 25.69 -6.41
N ILE A 478 -14.08 26.39 -5.48
CA ILE A 478 -14.70 25.79 -4.30
C ILE A 478 -16.14 25.42 -4.68
N PRO A 479 -16.47 24.12 -4.81
CA PRO A 479 -17.82 23.72 -5.19
C PRO A 479 -18.82 23.95 -4.04
N ASN A 480 -19.92 24.65 -4.33
CA ASN A 480 -21.04 24.89 -3.40
C ASN A 480 -21.96 23.67 -3.22
N GLU A 481 -21.79 22.64 -4.06
CA GLU A 481 -22.59 21.42 -4.02
C GLU A 481 -21.89 20.29 -3.28
N LYS A 482 -22.67 19.55 -2.48
CA LYS A 482 -22.22 18.30 -1.88
C LYS A 482 -22.37 17.15 -2.87
N GLN A 483 -21.40 16.24 -2.87
CA GLN A 483 -21.50 14.95 -3.52
C GLN A 483 -21.96 13.89 -2.51
N THR A 484 -22.86 13.01 -2.94
CA THR A 484 -23.31 11.90 -2.11
C THR A 484 -22.54 10.64 -2.48
N LYS A 485 -21.93 9.98 -1.51
CA LYS A 485 -21.26 8.69 -1.72
C LYS A 485 -21.94 7.61 -0.90
N LYS A 486 -22.40 6.57 -1.60
CA LYS A 486 -23.06 5.40 -1.01
C LYS A 486 -22.08 4.23 -0.91
N PHE A 487 -21.85 3.76 0.31
CA PHE A 487 -21.12 2.55 0.62
C PHE A 487 -22.11 1.43 0.87
N ARG A 488 -22.12 0.45 -0.03
CA ARG A 488 -23.05 -0.68 0.07
C ARG A 488 -22.55 -1.70 1.09
N SER A 489 -23.46 -2.22 1.90
CA SER A 489 -23.17 -3.30 2.88
C SER A 489 -22.80 -4.62 2.19
N TYR A 490 -23.32 -4.84 0.97
CA TYR A 490 -23.06 -6.03 0.15
C TYR A 490 -21.68 -6.01 -0.52
N LEU A 491 -20.59 -5.95 0.23
CA LEU A 491 -19.25 -5.89 -0.34
C LEU A 491 -18.63 -7.28 -0.57
N ASN A 492 -19.40 -8.14 -1.27
CA ASN A 492 -19.12 -9.45 -1.91
C ASN A 492 -19.87 -10.65 -1.30
N LEU A 493 -21.12 -10.93 -1.72
CA LEU A 493 -21.39 -12.26 -2.27
C LEU A 493 -20.31 -12.42 -3.33
N VAL A 494 -19.37 -13.34 -3.11
CA VAL A 494 -18.30 -13.60 -4.08
C VAL A 494 -18.96 -13.63 -5.46
N LYS A 495 -18.58 -12.72 -6.37
CA LYS A 495 -18.78 -12.93 -7.81
C LYS A 495 -18.00 -14.19 -8.17
N ARG A 496 -18.51 -15.36 -7.76
CA ARG A 496 -18.20 -16.62 -8.41
C ARG A 496 -18.89 -16.43 -9.75
N LYS A 497 -18.13 -16.14 -10.80
CA LYS A 497 -18.65 -16.39 -12.14
C LYS A 497 -19.16 -17.83 -12.10
N ALA A 498 -20.43 -18.04 -12.44
CA ALA A 498 -20.94 -19.37 -12.68
C ALA A 498 -19.98 -20.08 -13.64
N ALA A 499 -19.83 -21.40 -13.48
CA ALA A 499 -18.95 -22.25 -14.26
C ALA A 499 -19.38 -22.38 -15.75
N ASN A 500 -19.85 -21.30 -16.38
CA ASN A 500 -20.34 -21.30 -17.76
C ASN A 500 -19.22 -21.23 -18.81
N ILE A 501 -17.95 -21.07 -18.41
CA ILE A 501 -16.83 -21.11 -19.37
C ILE A 501 -16.50 -22.56 -19.76
N ILE A 502 -16.87 -23.55 -18.91
CA ILE A 502 -16.59 -24.96 -19.18
C ILE A 502 -17.56 -25.55 -20.21
N SER A 503 -18.83 -25.12 -20.30
CA SER A 503 -19.76 -25.67 -21.29
C SER A 503 -19.34 -25.32 -22.73
N ASN A 504 -18.76 -24.15 -22.96
CA ASN A 504 -18.34 -23.71 -24.30
C ASN A 504 -16.96 -24.25 -24.72
N LEU A 505 -16.14 -24.69 -23.77
CA LEU A 505 -14.83 -25.32 -24.06
C LEU A 505 -14.96 -26.84 -24.21
N LEU A 506 -15.85 -27.48 -23.45
CA LEU A 506 -16.13 -28.92 -23.57
C LEU A 506 -17.07 -29.26 -24.74
N SER A 507 -17.80 -28.30 -25.29
CA SER A 507 -18.61 -28.50 -26.51
C SER A 507 -17.78 -28.58 -27.80
N ASN A 508 -16.52 -28.15 -27.76
CA ASN A 508 -15.61 -28.17 -28.92
C ASN A 508 -14.65 -29.38 -28.93
N SER A 509 -14.81 -30.33 -28.01
CA SER A 509 -14.20 -31.65 -28.12
C SER A 509 -15.27 -32.67 -28.49
N SER A 510 -15.57 -32.78 -29.79
CA SER A 510 -16.32 -33.90 -30.32
C SER A 510 -15.53 -35.19 -30.09
N LEU A 511 -16.14 -36.14 -29.37
CA LEU A 511 -15.81 -37.56 -29.12
C LEU A 511 -15.58 -37.87 -27.64
N LEU A 512 -16.68 -38.09 -26.92
CA LEU A 512 -16.93 -39.34 -26.20
C LEU A 512 -18.35 -39.32 -25.65
N SER A 513 -19.12 -40.30 -26.09
CA SER A 513 -20.52 -40.54 -25.80
C SER A 513 -20.73 -41.12 -24.41
N ASP A 514 -21.95 -40.88 -23.94
CA ASP A 514 -22.75 -41.68 -23.01
C ASP A 514 -22.52 -41.60 -21.48
N LYS A 515 -23.51 -40.93 -20.87
CA LYS A 515 -24.39 -41.47 -19.82
C LYS A 515 -23.72 -42.06 -18.57
N ASN A 516 -23.62 -41.22 -17.53
CA ASN A 516 -24.12 -41.49 -16.17
C ASN A 516 -23.74 -40.32 -15.26
N VAL A 517 -24.56 -39.27 -15.21
CA VAL A 517 -24.51 -38.29 -14.12
C VAL A 517 -25.55 -38.68 -13.10
N ILE A 518 -25.14 -39.50 -12.13
CA ILE A 518 -25.88 -39.77 -10.90
C ILE A 518 -25.72 -38.51 -10.01
N PRO A 519 -26.79 -37.99 -9.38
CA PRO A 519 -26.66 -36.86 -8.47
C PRO A 519 -25.92 -37.32 -7.22
N CYS A 520 -24.90 -36.59 -6.79
CA CYS A 520 -24.27 -36.79 -5.48
C CYS A 520 -24.83 -35.76 -4.49
N PRO A 521 -25.86 -36.10 -3.69
CA PRO A 521 -26.07 -35.47 -2.40
C PRO A 521 -24.94 -35.92 -1.47
N ASP A 522 -24.45 -35.01 -0.63
CA ASP A 522 -23.33 -35.17 0.32
C ASP A 522 -21.89 -35.00 -0.23
N ALA A 523 -21.38 -33.77 -0.17
CA ALA A 523 -19.94 -33.51 -0.08
C ALA A 523 -19.64 -32.31 0.84
N PRO A 524 -19.50 -32.52 2.17
CA PRO A 524 -19.16 -31.45 3.12
C PRO A 524 -17.73 -30.89 2.99
N TYR A 525 -16.90 -31.36 2.05
CA TYR A 525 -15.50 -30.92 1.91
C TYR A 525 -15.01 -30.97 0.46
N LEU A 526 -15.37 -29.96 -0.36
CA LEU A 526 -14.55 -29.61 -1.51
C LEU A 526 -13.21 -29.06 -0.97
N ARG A 527 -12.21 -29.96 -0.87
CA ARG A 527 -10.82 -29.62 -0.53
C ARG A 527 -10.35 -28.44 -1.40
N ASN A 528 -9.90 -27.37 -0.73
CA ASN A 528 -9.34 -26.16 -1.32
C ASN A 528 -8.27 -26.48 -2.37
N ARG A 529 -8.60 -26.42 -3.67
CA ARG A 529 -7.61 -26.49 -4.76
C ARG A 529 -7.86 -25.34 -5.74
N LEU A 530 -6.81 -24.57 -6.03
CA LEU A 530 -6.77 -23.59 -7.12
C LEU A 530 -6.30 -24.29 -8.39
N TYR A 531 -6.96 -24.04 -9.52
CA TYR A 531 -6.58 -24.56 -10.82
C TYR A 531 -6.18 -23.39 -11.74
N LEU A 532 -4.95 -23.38 -12.25
CA LEU A 532 -4.44 -22.33 -13.13
C LEU A 532 -4.53 -22.74 -14.59
N VAL A 533 -5.09 -21.89 -15.45
CA VAL A 533 -5.12 -22.08 -16.91
C VAL A 533 -4.26 -21.05 -17.63
#